data_AF-X0YUM7-F1
#
_entry.id   AF-X0YUM7-F1
#
_cell.length_a   1.000
_cell.length_b   1.000
_cell.length_c   1.000
_cell.angle_alpha   90.00
_cell.angle_beta   90.00
_cell.angle_gamma   90.00
#
_symmetry.space_group_name_H-M   'P 1'
#
loop_
_entity.id
_entity.type
_entity.pdbx_description
1 polymer ?
#
loop_
_entity_poly.entity_id
_entity_poly.type
_entity_poly.pdbx_seq_one_letter_code
_entity_poly.pdbx_strand_id
1 'polypeptide(L)'
;VLIANVSDFPWSVTLLPRESYEQARRENPGIEMAPQKGTPYALRREVVLSPLGVPCNPPPWGTLAAVDLGSGEIRWQVRLGTIRDIAPIPLPIKLGTPNIGGPLVTASGLVFIGAAMDDYLRAFDIETGEELWKGRLPAGGQAT
;
A
#
# COMPACT_ATOMS: atom_id res chain seq x y z
N VAL A 1 15.70 14.61 0.35
CA VAL A 1 15.26 13.32 -0.22
C VAL A 1 13.76 13.16 0.05
N LEU A 2 12.98 12.69 -0.92
CA LEU A 2 11.58 12.34 -0.72
C LEU A 2 11.50 10.86 -0.38
N ILE A 3 10.72 10.50 0.65
CA ILE A 3 10.42 9.11 0.95
C ILE A 3 8.99 8.82 0.49
N ALA A 4 8.86 7.82 -0.39
CA ALA A 4 7.57 7.42 -0.96
C ALA A 4 7.36 5.92 -0.73
N ASN A 5 6.22 5.56 -0.14
CA ASN A 5 5.72 4.20 -0.22
C ASN A 5 5.00 4.02 -1.56
N VAL A 6 5.31 2.91 -2.23
CA VAL A 6 4.81 2.58 -3.56
C VAL A 6 4.07 1.26 -3.45
N SER A 7 2.92 1.21 -4.10
CA SER A 7 2.06 0.04 -4.21
C SER A 7 2.03 -0.40 -5.68
N ASP A 8 2.47 -1.63 -5.96
CA ASP A 8 2.57 -2.18 -7.32
C ASP A 8 1.74 -3.46 -7.47
N PHE A 9 0.48 -3.27 -7.83
CA PHE A 9 -0.44 -4.36 -8.07
C PHE A 9 -1.55 -3.96 -9.05
N PRO A 10 -2.11 -4.93 -9.79
CA PRO A 10 -3.12 -4.68 -10.80
C PRO A 10 -4.46 -4.30 -10.18
N TRP A 11 -5.10 -3.30 -10.80
CA TRP A 11 -6.44 -2.85 -10.47
C TRP A 11 -7.40 -3.16 -11.61
N SER A 12 -8.59 -3.67 -11.27
CA SER A 12 -9.76 -3.61 -12.14
C SER A 12 -10.54 -2.35 -11.82
N VAL A 13 -10.81 -1.52 -12.84
CA VAL A 13 -11.59 -0.28 -12.70
C VAL A 13 -12.82 -0.37 -13.59
N THR A 14 -14.00 -0.31 -12.98
CA THR A 14 -15.29 -0.27 -13.69
C THR A 14 -15.91 1.11 -13.54
N LEU A 15 -16.29 1.72 -14.67
CA LEU A 15 -17.10 2.93 -14.68
C LEU A 15 -18.58 2.56 -14.64
N LEU A 16 -19.29 3.09 -13.67
CA LEU A 16 -20.73 2.92 -13.49
C LEU A 16 -21.42 4.26 -13.77
N PRO A 17 -22.70 4.29 -14.19
CA PRO A 17 -23.47 5.53 -14.18
C PRO A 17 -23.47 6.17 -12.79
N ARG A 18 -23.21 7.48 -12.68
CA ARG A 18 -23.09 8.14 -11.36
C ARG A 18 -24.34 8.00 -10.49
N GLU A 19 -25.52 7.97 -11.12
CA GLU A 19 -26.80 7.81 -10.44
C GLU A 19 -26.95 6.47 -9.69
N SER A 20 -26.22 5.43 -10.10
CA SER A 20 -26.23 4.13 -9.43
C SER A 20 -25.25 4.03 -8.26
N TYR A 21 -24.46 5.07 -7.98
CA TYR A 21 -23.40 5.06 -6.97
C TYR A 21 -23.87 4.56 -5.60
N GLU A 22 -24.96 5.12 -5.06
CA GLU A 22 -25.44 4.76 -3.72
C GLU A 22 -25.95 3.33 -3.65
N GLN A 23 -26.57 2.83 -4.72
CA GLN A 23 -26.99 1.43 -4.81
C GLN A 23 -25.76 0.52 -4.88
N ALA A 24 -24.86 0.78 -5.81
CA ALA A 24 -23.65 -0.03 -6.01
C ALA A 24 -22.78 -0.06 -4.75
N ARG A 25 -22.66 1.06 -4.03
CA ARG A 25 -21.95 1.14 -2.75
C ARG A 25 -22.57 0.25 -1.66
N ARG A 26 -23.91 0.17 -1.59
CA ARG A 26 -24.60 -0.70 -0.63
C ARG A 26 -24.47 -2.17 -0.99
N GLU A 27 -24.50 -2.50 -2.27
CA GLU A 27 -24.43 -3.88 -2.77
C GLU A 27 -23.02 -4.48 -2.73
N ASN A 28 -21.97 -3.64 -2.69
CA ASN A 28 -20.57 -4.07 -2.75
C ASN A 28 -19.80 -3.63 -1.50
N PRO A 29 -20.13 -4.13 -0.30
CA PRO A 29 -19.41 -3.79 0.92
C PRO A 29 -17.95 -4.23 0.84
N GLY A 30 -17.03 -3.36 1.28
CA GLY A 30 -15.58 -3.63 1.28
C GLY A 30 -14.87 -3.41 -0.07
N ILE A 31 -15.61 -3.09 -1.13
CA ILE A 31 -15.05 -2.68 -2.42
C ILE A 31 -14.96 -1.16 -2.47
N GLU A 32 -13.88 -0.63 -3.08
CA GLU A 32 -13.71 0.81 -3.23
C GLU A 32 -14.70 1.39 -4.24
N MET A 33 -15.49 2.36 -3.79
CA MET A 33 -16.51 3.05 -4.56
C MET A 33 -16.32 4.57 -4.46
N ALA A 34 -16.01 5.23 -5.58
CA ALA A 34 -15.84 6.69 -5.63
C ALA A 34 -16.92 7.36 -6.50
N PRO A 35 -17.58 8.43 -6.02
CA PRO A 35 -18.68 9.06 -6.74
C PRO A 35 -18.26 9.94 -7.93
N GLN A 36 -16.96 10.23 -8.08
CA GLN A 36 -16.38 11.03 -9.16
C GLN A 36 -17.20 12.31 -9.47
N LYS A 37 -17.43 13.15 -8.44
CA LYS A 37 -18.25 14.37 -8.53
C LYS A 37 -17.79 15.24 -9.71
N GLY A 38 -18.75 15.72 -10.51
CA GLY A 38 -18.49 16.51 -11.72
C GLY A 38 -18.42 15.68 -13.01
N THR A 39 -18.47 14.34 -12.92
CA THR A 39 -18.50 13.44 -14.08
C THR A 39 -19.84 12.70 -14.19
N PRO A 40 -20.19 12.09 -15.35
CA PRO A 40 -21.38 11.24 -15.45
C PRO A 40 -21.15 9.83 -14.87
N TYR A 41 -19.97 9.53 -14.33
CA TYR A 41 -19.61 8.20 -13.86
C TYR A 41 -19.42 8.16 -12.35
N ALA A 42 -19.53 6.96 -11.78
CA ALA A 42 -18.92 6.55 -10.54
C ALA A 42 -17.85 5.49 -10.85
N LEU A 43 -16.90 5.31 -9.94
CA LEU A 43 -15.82 4.35 -10.07
C LEU A 43 -15.99 3.25 -9.04
N ARG A 44 -15.94 1.99 -9.51
CA ARG A 44 -15.68 0.81 -8.69
C ARG A 44 -14.25 0.34 -8.96
N ARG A 45 -13.45 0.17 -7.92
CA ARG A 45 -12.07 -0.29 -8.04
C ARG A 45 -11.78 -1.45 -7.11
N GLU A 46 -11.14 -2.47 -7.67
CA GLU A 46 -10.89 -3.75 -7.02
C GLU A 46 -9.48 -4.23 -7.38
N VAL A 47 -8.78 -4.83 -6.41
CA VAL A 47 -7.49 -5.46 -6.67
C VAL A 47 -7.72 -6.76 -7.45
N VAL A 48 -6.92 -6.99 -8.49
CA VAL A 48 -6.96 -8.27 -9.20
C VAL A 48 -6.15 -9.30 -8.40
N LEU A 49 -6.88 -10.22 -7.76
CA LEU A 49 -6.31 -11.25 -6.90
C LEU A 49 -6.18 -12.60 -7.62
N SER A 50 -5.19 -13.37 -7.22
CA SER A 50 -5.03 -14.78 -7.56
C SER A 50 -6.01 -15.66 -6.77
N PRO A 51 -6.16 -16.96 -7.11
CA PRO A 51 -6.94 -17.91 -6.30
C PRO A 51 -6.46 -18.05 -4.84
N LEU A 52 -5.22 -17.62 -4.55
CA LEU A 52 -4.65 -17.61 -3.19
C LEU A 52 -4.99 -16.34 -2.39
N GLY A 53 -5.74 -15.39 -2.95
CA GLY A 53 -6.15 -14.16 -2.27
C GLY A 53 -5.06 -13.07 -2.23
N VAL A 54 -3.93 -13.26 -2.91
CA VAL A 54 -2.84 -12.27 -3.05
C VAL A 54 -2.83 -11.66 -4.46
N PRO A 55 -2.22 -10.48 -4.69
CA PRO A 55 -2.20 -9.84 -6.01
C PRO A 55 -1.68 -10.75 -7.13
N CYS A 56 -2.28 -10.66 -8.33
CA CYS A 56 -2.02 -11.60 -9.42
C CYS A 56 -0.76 -11.29 -10.27
N ASN A 57 0.04 -10.29 -9.90
CA ASN A 57 1.33 -9.96 -10.52
C ASN A 57 2.53 -10.46 -9.67
N PRO A 58 3.73 -10.61 -10.26
CA PRO A 58 4.93 -10.92 -9.49
C PRO A 58 5.25 -9.86 -8.41
N PRO A 59 5.72 -10.25 -7.21
CA PRO A 59 6.15 -9.30 -6.18
C PRO A 59 7.45 -8.55 -6.59
N PRO A 60 7.73 -7.36 -6.02
CA PRO A 60 7.10 -6.83 -4.82
C PRO A 60 5.83 -6.01 -5.04
N TRP A 61 4.80 -6.26 -4.21
CA TRP A 61 3.54 -5.50 -4.28
C TRP A 61 3.57 -4.19 -3.50
N GLY A 62 4.62 -4.00 -2.70
CA GLY A 62 4.84 -2.79 -1.94
C GLY A 62 6.31 -2.55 -1.68
N THR A 63 6.73 -1.31 -1.86
CA THR A 63 8.09 -0.87 -1.58
C THR A 63 8.12 0.47 -0.86
N LEU A 64 9.23 0.77 -0.21
CA LEU A 64 9.61 2.09 0.25
C LEU A 64 10.78 2.56 -0.60
N ALA A 65 10.71 3.76 -1.14
CA ALA A 65 11.73 4.34 -2.00
C ALA A 65 12.19 5.70 -1.48
N ALA A 66 13.49 5.95 -1.56
CA ALA A 66 14.07 7.28 -1.43
C ALA A 66 14.37 7.85 -2.80
N VAL A 67 13.85 9.04 -3.07
CA VAL A 67 14.00 9.75 -4.33
C VAL A 67 14.76 11.05 -4.09
N ASP A 68 15.81 11.28 -4.88
CA ASP A 68 16.46 12.58 -4.94
C ASP A 68 15.56 13.56 -5.70
N LEU A 69 15.17 14.67 -5.06
CA LEU A 69 14.27 15.65 -5.68
C LEU A 69 14.98 16.58 -6.68
N GLY A 70 16.31 16.66 -6.65
CA GLY A 70 17.10 17.43 -7.59
C GLY A 70 17.31 16.69 -8.90
N SER A 71 17.68 15.42 -8.85
CA SER A 71 17.91 14.59 -10.06
C SER A 71 16.69 13.79 -10.50
N GLY A 72 15.74 13.50 -9.59
CA GLY A 72 14.63 12.58 -9.83
C GLY A 72 15.01 11.10 -9.72
N GLU A 73 16.26 10.79 -9.35
CA GLU A 73 16.74 9.40 -9.28
C GLU A 73 16.31 8.70 -7.98
N ILE A 74 16.07 7.40 -8.07
CA ILE A 74 15.84 6.55 -6.91
C ILE A 74 17.19 6.22 -6.28
N ARG A 75 17.43 6.71 -5.06
CA ARG A 75 18.65 6.42 -4.29
C ARG A 75 18.66 4.97 -3.79
N TRP A 76 17.52 4.51 -3.29
CA TRP A 76 17.29 3.14 -2.88
C TRP A 76 15.81 2.80 -2.91
N GLN A 77 15.50 1.51 -3.02
CA GLN A 77 14.15 0.97 -2.95
C GLN A 77 14.17 -0.40 -2.27
N VAL A 78 13.34 -0.56 -1.24
CA VAL A 78 13.26 -1.80 -0.43
C VAL A 78 11.83 -2.30 -0.34
N ARG A 79 11.65 -3.62 -0.15
CA ARG A 79 10.31 -4.21 0.01
C ARG A 79 9.68 -3.77 1.33
N LEU A 80 8.42 -3.37 1.29
CA LEU A 80 7.65 -2.90 2.44
C LEU A 80 6.51 -3.88 2.73
N GLY A 81 6.67 -4.69 3.78
CA GLY A 81 5.66 -5.65 4.23
C GLY A 81 6.04 -7.12 4.01
N THR A 82 5.33 -7.99 4.72
CA THR A 82 5.40 -9.45 4.66
C THR A 82 4.03 -10.03 4.34
N ILE A 83 3.98 -11.23 3.77
CA ILE A 83 2.71 -11.89 3.45
C ILE A 83 2.03 -12.58 4.64
N ARG A 84 2.54 -12.38 5.86
CA ARG A 84 2.11 -13.10 7.06
C ARG A 84 0.60 -13.01 7.31
N ASP A 85 0.01 -11.85 7.06
CA ASP A 85 -1.38 -11.56 7.45
C ASP A 85 -2.33 -11.47 6.24
N ILE A 86 -1.81 -11.64 5.01
CA ILE A 86 -2.61 -11.59 3.77
C ILE A 86 -2.63 -12.91 2.99
N ALA A 87 -1.69 -13.82 3.26
CA ALA A 87 -1.67 -15.14 2.62
C ALA A 87 -2.40 -16.19 3.46
N PRO A 88 -2.93 -17.27 2.83
CA PRO A 88 -3.59 -18.36 3.55
C PRO A 88 -2.71 -19.06 4.59
N ILE A 89 -1.38 -19.01 4.40
CA ILE A 89 -0.39 -19.57 5.32
C ILE A 89 0.44 -18.41 5.89
N PRO A 90 0.48 -18.21 7.21
CA PRO A 90 1.04 -17.01 7.83
C PRO A 90 2.58 -17.06 7.92
N LEU A 91 3.24 -16.97 6.76
CA LEU A 91 4.71 -16.97 6.66
C LEU A 91 5.25 -15.53 6.62
N PRO A 92 6.26 -15.17 7.43
CA PRO A 92 6.80 -13.81 7.50
C PRO A 92 7.78 -13.50 6.35
N ILE A 93 7.41 -13.82 5.11
CA ILE A 93 8.24 -13.61 3.92
C ILE A 93 8.08 -12.17 3.43
N LYS A 94 9.19 -11.43 3.34
CA LYS A 94 9.23 -10.05 2.84
C LYS A 94 9.05 -9.99 1.31
N LEU A 95 7.83 -10.21 0.83
CA LEU A 95 7.48 -9.98 -0.58
C LEU A 95 6.97 -8.56 -0.84
N GLY A 96 6.79 -7.74 0.20
CA GLY A 96 6.06 -6.49 0.10
C GLY A 96 4.56 -6.75 0.05
N THR A 97 3.77 -5.79 0.52
CA THR A 97 2.31 -5.85 0.46
C THR A 97 1.78 -4.54 -0.10
N PRO A 98 0.53 -4.53 -0.61
CA PRO A 98 -0.20 -3.27 -0.72
C PRO A 98 -0.04 -2.46 0.56
N ASN A 99 0.12 -1.14 0.41
CA ASN A 99 0.40 -0.26 1.53
C ASN A 99 -0.41 1.03 1.43
N ILE A 100 -0.96 1.44 2.56
CA ILE A 100 -1.85 2.61 2.69
C ILE A 100 -1.35 3.47 3.84
N GLY A 101 -1.22 4.77 3.59
CA GLY A 101 -0.66 5.74 4.52
C GLY A 101 0.76 6.16 4.16
N GLY A 102 1.24 7.22 4.79
CA GLY A 102 2.54 7.84 4.49
C GLY A 102 3.64 7.52 5.52
N PRO A 103 4.92 7.68 5.14
CA PRO A 103 6.03 7.65 6.07
C PRO A 103 6.12 8.94 6.89
N LEU A 104 6.52 8.82 8.16
CA LEU A 104 6.96 9.94 8.99
C LEU A 104 8.49 10.00 8.97
N VAL A 105 9.05 11.12 8.51
CA VAL A 105 10.50 11.34 8.46
C VAL A 105 10.91 12.25 9.61
N THR A 106 11.97 11.88 10.33
CA THR A 106 12.51 12.65 11.45
C THR A 106 13.82 13.35 11.06
N ALA A 107 14.18 14.43 11.77
CA ALA A 107 15.42 15.17 11.53
C ALA A 107 16.69 14.34 11.82
N SER A 108 16.59 13.26 12.61
CA SER A 108 17.69 12.35 12.89
C SER A 108 17.92 11.32 11.77
N GLY A 109 17.17 11.38 10.67
CA GLY A 109 17.29 10.43 9.56
C GLY A 109 16.56 9.11 9.76
N LEU A 110 15.61 9.03 10.70
CA LEU A 110 14.74 7.86 10.86
C LEU A 110 13.43 8.05 10.10
N VAL A 111 13.00 6.99 9.41
CA VAL A 111 11.72 6.91 8.71
C VAL A 111 10.82 5.90 9.41
N PHE A 112 9.68 6.34 9.94
CA PHE A 112 8.68 5.47 10.56
C PHE A 112 7.52 5.22 9.61
N ILE A 113 7.07 3.97 9.47
CA ILE A 113 5.93 3.63 8.61
C ILE A 113 5.19 2.38 9.08
N GLY A 114 3.86 2.48 9.14
CA GLY A 114 2.91 1.40 9.50
C GLY A 114 1.98 0.98 8.35
N ALA A 115 2.36 1.32 7.10
CA ALA A 115 1.47 1.27 5.95
C ALA A 115 1.24 -0.14 5.37
N ALA A 116 2.16 -1.08 5.58
CA ALA A 116 2.06 -2.45 5.06
C ALA A 116 0.89 -3.22 5.70
N MET A 117 0.31 -4.18 4.97
CA MET A 117 -0.77 -5.06 5.42
C MET A 117 -0.24 -6.26 6.23
N ASP A 118 0.63 -5.99 7.19
CA ASP A 118 1.16 -7.01 8.12
C ASP A 118 1.31 -6.51 9.55
N ASP A 119 0.59 -5.43 9.86
CA ASP A 119 0.44 -4.81 11.18
C ASP A 119 1.78 -4.55 11.92
N TYR A 120 2.86 -4.27 11.19
CA TYR A 120 4.11 -3.83 11.78
C TYR A 120 4.28 -2.32 11.62
N LEU A 121 4.59 -1.63 12.72
CA LEU A 121 5.27 -0.34 12.66
C LEU A 121 6.78 -0.60 12.47
N ARG A 122 7.39 0.07 11.51
CA ARG A 122 8.81 -0.10 11.16
C ARG A 122 9.55 1.22 11.28
N ALA A 123 10.84 1.14 11.55
CA ALA A 123 11.79 2.24 11.43
C ALA A 123 12.88 1.87 10.42
N PHE A 124 13.18 2.79 9.51
CA PHE A 124 14.22 2.64 8.48
C PHE A 124 15.25 3.76 8.59
N ASP A 125 16.49 3.46 8.20
CA ASP A 125 17.51 4.46 7.93
C ASP A 125 17.20 5.19 6.60
N ILE A 126 17.21 6.52 6.61
CA ILE A 126 16.85 7.32 5.44
C ILE A 126 17.88 7.26 4.31
N GLU A 127 19.16 7.03 4.62
CA GLU A 127 20.25 7.04 3.65
C GLU A 127 20.41 5.68 2.98
N THR A 128 20.20 4.58 3.71
CA THR A 128 20.41 3.21 3.20
C THR A 128 19.13 2.45 2.87
N GLY A 129 18.00 2.83 3.47
CA GLY A 129 16.75 2.06 3.40
C GLY A 129 16.76 0.79 4.26
N GLU A 130 17.76 0.62 5.15
CA GLU A 130 17.84 -0.52 6.06
C GLU A 130 16.72 -0.48 7.09
N GLU A 131 16.03 -1.61 7.31
CA GLU A 131 15.06 -1.76 8.39
C GLU A 131 15.81 -1.90 9.72
N LEU A 132 15.88 -0.81 10.49
CA LEU A 132 16.57 -0.76 11.78
C LEU A 132 15.75 -1.40 12.90
N TRP A 133 14.42 -1.31 12.79
CA TRP A 133 13.51 -1.83 13.81
C TRP A 133 12.13 -2.13 13.26
N LYS A 134 11.43 -3.07 13.90
CA LYS A 134 9.98 -3.24 13.75
C LYS A 134 9.32 -3.71 15.03
N GLY A 135 8.09 -3.26 15.26
CA GLY A 135 7.22 -3.70 16.34
C GLY A 135 5.87 -4.15 15.79
N ARG A 136 5.37 -5.30 16.26
CA ARG A 136 4.04 -5.80 15.86
C ARG A 136 2.98 -5.03 16.63
N LEU A 137 1.98 -4.54 15.92
CA LEU A 137 0.79 -3.88 16.45
C LEU A 137 -0.33 -4.91 16.67
N PRO A 138 -1.34 -4.62 17.51
CA PRO A 138 -2.50 -5.49 17.68
C PRO A 138 -3.43 -5.52 16.45
N ALA A 139 -3.32 -4.53 15.56
CA ALA A 139 -4.05 -4.41 14.30
C ALA A 139 -3.26 -3.52 13.32
N GLY A 140 -3.75 -3.42 12.08
CA GLY A 140 -3.15 -2.60 11.03
C GLY A 140 -2.94 -1.14 11.43
N GLY A 141 -1.74 -0.62 11.14
CA GLY A 141 -1.34 0.76 11.43
C GLY A 141 -1.55 1.72 10.25
N GLN A 142 -2.32 1.32 9.23
CA GLN A 142 -2.55 2.12 8.04
C GLN A 142 -3.42 3.35 8.40
N ALA A 143 -2.88 4.54 8.16
CA ALA A 143 -3.54 5.81 8.48
C ALA A 143 -3.26 6.85 7.39
N THR A 144 -4.23 7.74 7.13
CA THR A 144 -4.17 8.83 6.14
C THR A 144 -4.14 10.19 6.79
#